data_AF-A0A533X4L5-F1
#
_entry.id   AF-A0A533X4L5-F1
#
_cell.length_a   1.000
_cell.length_b   1.000
_cell.length_c   1.000
_cell.angle_alpha   90.00
_cell.angle_beta   90.00
_cell.angle_gamma   90.00
#
_symmetry.space_group_name_H-M   'P 1'
#
loop_
_entity.id
_entity.type
_entity.pdbx_description
1 polymer ?
#
loop_
_entity_poly.entity_id
_entity_poly.type
_entity_poly.pdbx_seq_one_letter_code
_entity_poly.pdbx_strand_id
1 'polypeptide(L)'
;MEYSKDMAEYEGYPSSIVKPASEGEVIRVVRLADRTKSPIVARGAGSSLTGAAVLEGGIVLDMRRMNRVIKVDATNWYVQVQPGISLDDL
;
A
#
# COMPACT_ATOMS: atom_id res chain seq x y z
N MET A 1 -5.87 12.58 8.82
CA MET A 1 -6.19 13.30 7.57
C MET A 1 -5.53 12.67 6.36
N GLU A 2 -4.21 12.40 6.33
CA GLU A 2 -3.55 11.83 5.13
C GLU A 2 -4.17 10.50 4.63
N TYR A 3 -4.47 9.56 5.52
CA TYR A 3 -5.04 8.25 5.16
C TYR A 3 -6.56 8.24 5.17
N SER A 4 -7.20 9.35 5.53
CA SER A 4 -8.66 9.40 5.62
C SER A 4 -9.33 9.77 4.30
N LYS A 5 -8.53 10.16 3.30
CA LYS A 5 -9.01 10.52 1.96
C LYS A 5 -8.12 9.99 0.86
N ASP A 6 -8.66 9.92 -0.35
CA ASP A 6 -7.89 9.80 -1.59
C ASP A 6 -8.06 11.05 -2.46
N MET A 7 -7.54 11.01 -3.69
CA MET A 7 -7.54 12.16 -4.59
C MET A 7 -8.94 12.52 -5.12
N ALA A 8 -9.90 11.59 -5.07
CA ALA A 8 -11.30 11.88 -5.37
C ALA A 8 -12.10 12.37 -4.16
N GLU A 9 -11.43 12.65 -3.03
CA GLU A 9 -12.04 13.14 -1.79
C GLU A 9 -13.06 12.17 -1.16
N TYR A 10 -13.04 10.89 -1.52
CA TYR A 10 -13.73 9.86 -0.74
C TYR A 10 -13.17 9.84 0.67
N GLU A 11 -14.00 9.58 1.66
CA GLU A 11 -13.62 9.68 3.07
C GLU A 11 -13.86 8.37 3.83
N GLY A 12 -12.94 8.04 4.73
CA GLY A 12 -13.04 6.89 5.62
C GLY A 12 -11.94 6.93 6.67
N TYR A 13 -12.20 6.35 7.84
CA TYR A 13 -11.32 6.45 9.00
C TYR A 13 -10.78 5.08 9.40
N PRO A 14 -9.53 4.74 9.00
CA PRO A 14 -8.98 3.43 9.29
C PRO A 14 -8.73 3.25 10.79
N SER A 15 -8.91 2.03 11.30
CA SER A 15 -8.61 1.73 12.72
C SER A 15 -7.11 1.72 13.00
N SER A 16 -6.30 1.38 11.98
CA SER A 16 -4.84 1.38 12.10
C SER A 16 -4.16 1.55 10.73
N ILE A 17 -2.94 2.05 10.76
CA ILE A 17 -2.06 2.20 9.59
C ILE A 17 -0.77 1.46 9.90
N VAL A 18 -0.36 0.57 8.99
CA VAL A 18 0.90 -0.18 9.11
C VAL A 18 1.77 0.15 7.90
N LYS A 19 3.04 0.47 8.17
CA LYS A 19 4.04 0.85 7.16
C LYS A 19 5.12 -0.24 7.05
N PRO A 20 4.85 -1.37 6.37
CA PRO A 20 5.81 -2.46 6.27
C PRO A 20 7.06 -2.04 5.48
N ALA A 21 8.23 -2.54 5.87
CA ALA A 21 9.51 -2.39 5.17
C ALA A 21 10.03 -3.71 4.58
N SER A 22 9.27 -4.80 4.71
CA SER A 22 9.63 -6.10 4.15
C SER A 22 8.40 -6.94 3.84
N GLU A 23 8.56 -7.92 2.94
CA GLU A 23 7.54 -8.91 2.63
C GLU A 23 7.10 -9.69 3.88
N GLY A 24 8.04 -10.02 4.77
CA GLY A 24 7.73 -10.67 6.04
C GLY A 24 6.83 -9.84 6.95
N GLU A 25 6.95 -8.52 6.95
CA GLU A 25 6.05 -7.62 7.67
C GLU A 25 4.65 -7.60 7.05
N VAL A 26 4.55 -7.54 5.71
CA VAL A 26 3.27 -7.63 4.99
C VAL A 26 2.55 -8.93 5.34
N ILE A 27 3.25 -10.07 5.27
CA ILE A 27 2.69 -11.39 5.60
C ILE A 27 2.15 -11.42 7.03
N ARG A 28 2.85 -10.83 8.01
CA ARG A 28 2.39 -10.77 9.39
C ARG A 28 1.09 -9.98 9.53
N VAL A 29 0.96 -8.84 8.85
CA VAL A 29 -0.27 -8.03 8.89
C VAL A 29 -1.42 -8.73 8.20
N VAL A 30 -1.20 -9.32 7.02
CA VAL A 30 -2.25 -10.06 6.29
C VAL A 30 -2.76 -11.24 7.11
N ARG A 31 -1.86 -12.01 7.75
CA ARG A 31 -2.26 -13.11 8.64
C ARG A 31 -2.99 -12.63 9.89
N LEU A 32 -2.60 -11.49 10.45
CA LEU A 32 -3.31 -10.87 11.56
C LEU A 32 -4.73 -10.50 11.14
N ALA A 33 -4.86 -9.79 10.02
CA ALA A 33 -6.14 -9.35 9.48
C ALA A 33 -7.10 -10.52 9.18
N ASP A 34 -6.59 -11.61 8.60
CA ASP A 34 -7.41 -12.81 8.38
C ASP A 34 -7.89 -13.43 9.71
N ARG A 35 -7.02 -13.53 10.71
CA ARG A 35 -7.38 -14.04 12.04
C ARG A 35 -8.41 -13.18 12.76
N THR A 36 -8.31 -11.86 12.63
CA THR A 36 -9.21 -10.89 13.29
C THR A 36 -10.41 -10.51 12.44
N LYS A 37 -10.48 -11.01 11.19
CA LYS A 37 -11.46 -10.61 10.19
C LYS A 37 -11.51 -9.10 9.97
N SER A 38 -10.36 -8.45 10.13
CA SER A 38 -10.22 -7.02 9.88
C SER A 38 -10.09 -6.76 8.39
N PRO A 39 -10.90 -5.85 7.80
CA PRO A 39 -10.69 -5.40 6.43
C PRO A 39 -9.30 -4.78 6.27
N ILE A 40 -8.68 -4.98 5.10
CA ILE A 40 -7.39 -4.36 4.78
C ILE A 40 -7.40 -3.76 3.39
N VAL A 41 -6.65 -2.68 3.21
CA VAL A 41 -6.38 -2.07 1.90
C VAL A 41 -4.89 -1.79 1.76
N ALA A 42 -4.32 -2.14 0.61
CA ALA A 42 -2.97 -1.71 0.25
C ALA A 42 -3.02 -0.30 -0.33
N ARG A 43 -2.14 0.58 0.14
CA ARG A 43 -2.08 1.98 -0.26
C ARG A 43 -0.65 2.37 -0.63
N GLY A 44 -0.49 2.92 -1.84
CA GLY A 44 0.72 3.62 -2.27
C GLY A 44 0.66 5.11 -1.88
N ALA A 45 0.75 6.00 -2.87
CA ALA A 45 0.63 7.45 -2.66
C ALA A 45 -0.79 7.93 -2.29
N GLY A 46 -1.83 7.13 -2.57
CA GLY A 46 -3.23 7.50 -2.32
C GLY A 46 -3.91 8.28 -3.45
N SER A 47 -3.38 8.21 -4.67
CA SER A 47 -3.89 8.90 -5.87
C SER A 47 -5.11 8.24 -6.52
N SER A 48 -5.85 7.38 -5.80
CA SER A 48 -7.08 6.79 -6.34
C SER A 48 -8.12 7.87 -6.62
N LEU A 49 -8.90 7.67 -7.69
CA LEU A 49 -10.00 8.55 -8.10
C LEU A 49 -11.38 7.91 -7.87
N THR A 50 -11.44 6.81 -7.11
CA THR A 50 -12.66 6.00 -6.96
C THR A 50 -12.89 5.49 -5.54
N GLY A 51 -12.18 6.01 -4.53
CA GLY A 51 -12.25 5.53 -3.15
C GLY A 51 -11.39 4.30 -2.86
N ALA A 52 -10.64 3.77 -3.84
CA ALA A 52 -9.97 2.46 -3.71
C ALA A 52 -8.80 2.47 -2.72
N ALA A 53 -8.32 3.65 -2.33
CA ALA A 53 -7.25 3.81 -1.35
C ALA A 53 -7.77 4.21 0.05
N VAL A 54 -9.08 4.24 0.25
CA VAL A 54 -9.75 4.67 1.48
C VAL A 54 -10.40 3.46 2.15
N LEU A 55 -10.41 3.45 3.49
CA LEU A 55 -11.00 2.37 4.28
C LEU A 55 -11.64 2.94 5.54
N GLU A 56 -12.89 2.56 5.80
CA GLU A 56 -13.56 2.80 7.08
C GLU A 56 -13.28 1.62 8.01
N GLY A 57 -12.71 1.88 9.18
CA GLY A 57 -12.20 0.85 10.07
C GLY A 57 -11.04 0.06 9.46
N GLY A 58 -10.67 -1.08 10.07
CA GLY A 58 -9.68 -2.00 9.52
C GLY A 58 -8.24 -1.45 9.46
N ILE A 59 -7.45 -1.97 8.52
CA ILE A 59 -6.00 -1.73 8.44
C ILE A 59 -5.60 -1.20 7.06
N VAL A 60 -4.99 -0.02 7.02
CA VAL A 60 -4.30 0.48 5.83
C VAL A 60 -2.85 -0.01 5.83
N LEU A 61 -2.46 -0.68 4.76
CA LEU A 61 -1.08 -1.08 4.48
C LEU A 61 -0.42 -0.02 3.59
N ASP A 62 0.35 0.89 4.19
CA ASP A 62 1.10 1.92 3.47
C ASP A 62 2.44 1.35 2.99
N MET A 63 2.48 1.05 1.70
CA MET A 63 3.56 0.32 1.05
C MET A 63 4.79 1.18 0.75
N ARG A 64 4.75 2.50 0.99
CA ARG A 64 5.79 3.46 0.55
C ARG A 64 7.19 3.21 1.13
N ARG A 65 7.32 2.43 2.21
CA ARG A 65 8.64 2.00 2.74
C ARG A 65 9.28 0.87 1.93
N MET A 66 8.53 0.22 1.03
CA MET A 66 9.01 -0.78 0.08
C MET A 66 9.11 -0.13 -1.31
N ASN A 67 10.12 0.71 -1.53
CA ASN A 67 10.24 1.60 -2.71
C ASN A 67 11.53 1.37 -3.53
N ARG A 68 12.06 0.15 -3.55
CA ARG A 68 13.32 -0.17 -4.26
C ARG A 68 13.10 -0.79 -5.62
N VAL A 69 14.01 -0.51 -6.56
CA VAL A 69 14.21 -1.34 -7.75
C VAL A 69 14.88 -2.66 -7.33
N ILE A 70 14.30 -3.79 -7.73
CA ILE A 70 14.79 -5.13 -7.43
C ILE A 70 15.70 -5.65 -8.55
N LYS A 71 15.30 -5.44 -9.81
CA LYS A 71 16.04 -5.90 -10.99
C LYS A 71 15.72 -5.00 -12.18
N VAL A 72 16.74 -4.71 -12.99
CA VAL A 72 16.58 -4.15 -14.34
C VAL A 72 16.98 -5.25 -15.32
N ASP A 73 16.09 -5.63 -16.22
CA ASP A 73 16.35 -6.61 -17.29
C ASP A 73 16.31 -5.90 -18.64
N ALA A 74 17.47 -5.41 -19.08
CA ALA A 74 17.59 -4.70 -20.35
C ALA A 74 17.48 -5.61 -21.58
N THR A 75 17.57 -6.93 -21.40
CA THR A 75 17.39 -7.90 -22.49
C THR A 75 15.92 -8.14 -22.75
N ASN A 76 15.13 -8.31 -21.68
CA ASN A 76 13.70 -8.60 -21.74
C ASN A 76 12.80 -7.35 -21.56
N TRP A 77 13.42 -6.17 -21.42
CA TRP A 77 12.78 -4.85 -21.37
C TRP A 77 11.77 -4.71 -20.23
N TYR A 78 12.18 -5.11 -19.02
CA TYR A 78 11.36 -4.89 -17.82
C TYR A 78 12.19 -4.50 -16.60
N VAL A 79 11.53 -3.82 -15.67
CA VAL A 79 12.07 -3.51 -14.35
C VAL A 79 11.17 -4.19 -13.31
N GLN A 80 11.77 -4.93 -12.40
CA GLN A 80 11.09 -5.44 -11.22
C GLN A 80 11.29 -4.45 -10.09
N VAL A 81 10.19 -4.01 -9.47
CA VAL A 81 10.19 -3.00 -8.41
C VAL A 81 9.37 -3.47 -7.21
N GLN A 82 9.62 -2.86 -6.06
CA GLN A 82 8.77 -3.00 -4.89
C GLN A 82 7.48 -2.17 -5.03
N PRO A 83 6.39 -2.55 -4.34
CA PRO A 83 5.05 -1.99 -4.56
C PRO A 83 4.87 -0.52 -4.16
N GLY A 84 5.80 0.04 -3.38
CA GLY A 84 5.77 1.43 -2.94
C GLY A 84 6.63 2.38 -3.74
N ILE A 85 7.25 1.93 -4.84
CA ILE A 85 8.05 2.83 -5.71
C ILE A 85 7.13 3.88 -6.34
N SER A 86 7.59 5.13 -6.41
CA SER A 86 6.89 6.19 -7.13
C SER A 86 7.25 6.15 -8.61
N LEU A 87 6.46 6.80 -9.47
CA LEU A 87 6.83 6.95 -10.88
C LEU A 87 8.02 7.89 -11.07
N ASP A 88 8.20 8.87 -10.18
CA ASP A 88 9.32 9.83 -10.26
C ASP A 88 10.66 9.17 -9.91
N ASP A 89 10.64 8.15 -9.05
CA ASP A 89 11.83 7.39 -8.63
C ASP A 89 12.18 6.22 -9.56
N LEU A 90 11.36 5.93 -10.58
CA LEU A 90 11.54 4.81 -11.52
C LEU A 90 12.12 5.28 -12.86
#